data_AF-A0A8S0G7J4-F1
#
_entry.id   AF-A0A8S0G7J4-F1
#
_cell.length_a   1.000
_cell.length_b   1.000
_cell.length_c   1.000
_cell.angle_alpha   90.00
_cell.angle_beta   90.00
_cell.angle_gamma   90.00
#
_symmetry.space_group_name_H-M   'P 1'
#
loop_
_entity.id
_entity.type
_entity.pdbx_description
1 polymer ?
#
loop_
_entity_poly.entity_id
_entity_poly.type
_entity_poly.pdbx_seq_one_letter_code
_entity_poly.pdbx_strand_id
1 'polypeptide(L)'
;MFGWHSWQLLLAELGTLALVWYIGTRGASSSANLQTVIAGLIVALIVAIWWAGDIKPANIPFPAPGNIELTGLFAALSVMFWCFVGLEAFAHLASEFKNPERDFPRALMIGLLLAGLVYWGCTVVVLHFDAYGEQMAAAASLPKIVVQLFGPPAFQL
;
A
#
# COMPACT_ATOMS: atom_id res chain seq x y z
N MET A 1 -10.82 -0.96 -22.75
CA MET A 1 -10.80 -1.64 -24.07
C MET A 1 -11.21 -3.11 -23.99
N PHE A 2 -12.06 -3.53 -23.05
CA PHE A 2 -12.62 -4.89 -23.02
C PHE A 2 -14.15 -4.78 -23.05
N GLY A 3 -14.76 -5.09 -24.19
CA GLY A 3 -16.20 -5.02 -24.44
C GLY A 3 -16.99 -6.16 -23.78
N TRP A 4 -16.81 -6.34 -22.48
CA TRP A 4 -17.47 -7.39 -21.71
C TRP A 4 -18.89 -6.99 -21.35
N HIS A 5 -19.83 -7.91 -21.55
CA HIS A 5 -21.22 -7.75 -21.13
C HIS A 5 -21.32 -7.83 -19.60
N SER A 6 -22.22 -7.09 -18.96
CA SER A 6 -22.36 -6.98 -17.49
C SER A 6 -22.39 -8.33 -16.76
N TRP A 7 -22.99 -9.35 -17.38
CA TRP A 7 -23.03 -10.73 -16.90
C TRP A 7 -21.65 -11.39 -16.78
N GLN A 8 -20.73 -11.15 -17.73
CA GLN A 8 -19.39 -11.72 -17.71
C GLN A 8 -18.52 -11.07 -16.62
N LEU A 9 -18.71 -9.78 -16.36
CA LEU A 9 -18.07 -9.08 -15.25
C LEU A 9 -18.57 -9.61 -13.90
N LEU A 10 -19.88 -9.80 -13.75
CA LEU A 10 -20.47 -10.40 -12.55
C LEU A 10 -19.96 -11.81 -12.29
N LEU A 11 -19.87 -12.65 -13.33
CA LEU A 11 -19.30 -13.99 -13.21
C LEU A 11 -17.80 -13.97 -12.85
N ALA A 12 -17.05 -13.02 -13.39
CA ALA A 12 -15.64 -12.85 -13.04
C ALA A 12 -15.47 -12.40 -11.58
N GLU A 13 -16.27 -11.44 -11.11
CA GLU A 13 -16.26 -11.00 -9.71
C GLU A 13 -16.64 -12.15 -8.76
N LEU A 14 -17.75 -12.85 -9.05
CA LEU A 14 -18.19 -14.00 -8.26
C LEU A 14 -17.15 -15.13 -8.26
N GLY A 15 -16.51 -15.38 -9.41
CA GLY A 15 -15.44 -16.37 -9.51
C GLY A 15 -14.20 -15.97 -8.71
N THR A 16 -13.84 -14.69 -8.71
CA THR A 16 -12.70 -14.17 -7.92
C THR A 16 -13.02 -14.25 -6.42
N LEU A 17 -14.24 -13.90 -6.01
CA LEU A 17 -14.70 -14.03 -4.62
C LEU A 17 -14.71 -15.50 -4.16
N ALA A 18 -15.22 -16.42 -5.00
CA ALA A 18 -15.24 -17.84 -4.71
C ALA A 18 -13.82 -18.42 -4.60
N LEU A 19 -12.89 -17.97 -5.44
CA LEU A 19 -11.48 -18.35 -5.37
C LEU A 19 -10.82 -17.84 -4.08
N VAL A 20 -11.03 -16.58 -3.73
CA VAL A 20 -10.53 -15.99 -2.47
C VAL A 20 -11.12 -16.71 -1.26
N TRP A 21 -12.40 -17.02 -1.27
CA TRP A 21 -13.04 -17.82 -0.21
C TRP A 21 -12.43 -19.22 -0.11
N TYR A 22 -12.25 -19.90 -1.25
CA TYR A 22 -11.63 -21.23 -1.30
C TYR A 22 -10.21 -21.23 -0.75
N ILE A 23 -9.38 -20.26 -1.16
CA ILE A 23 -8.02 -20.10 -0.63
C ILE A 23 -8.05 -19.75 0.86
N GLY A 24 -9.00 -18.90 1.29
CA GLY A 24 -9.20 -18.49 2.68
C GLY A 24 -9.57 -19.65 3.62
N THR A 25 -10.17 -20.73 3.11
CA THR A 25 -10.46 -21.93 3.92
C THR A 25 -9.24 -22.82 4.18
N ARG A 26 -8.13 -22.65 3.44
CA ARG A 26 -6.90 -23.43 3.63
C ARG A 26 -6.00 -22.80 4.71
N GLY A 27 -6.42 -22.94 5.97
CA GLY A 27 -5.54 -22.90 7.16
C GLY A 27 -4.95 -21.54 7.55
N ALA A 28 -5.48 -20.96 8.64
CA ALA A 28 -5.05 -19.68 9.21
C ALA A 28 -3.55 -19.56 9.55
N SER A 29 -2.86 -20.68 9.82
CA SER A 29 -1.42 -20.68 10.09
C SER A 29 -0.56 -20.37 8.86
N SER A 30 -1.01 -20.73 7.65
CA SER A 30 -0.32 -20.35 6.41
C SER A 30 -0.50 -18.85 6.11
N SER A 31 -1.62 -18.25 6.52
CA SER A 31 -1.91 -16.83 6.27
C SER A 31 -0.94 -15.89 6.98
N ALA A 32 -0.52 -16.18 8.22
CA ALA A 32 0.39 -15.30 8.96
C ALA A 32 1.80 -15.23 8.31
N ASN A 33 2.32 -16.39 7.88
CA ASN A 33 3.59 -16.45 7.16
C ASN A 33 3.49 -15.78 5.79
N LEU A 34 2.39 -16.02 5.06
CA LEU A 34 2.13 -15.37 3.77
C LEU A 34 2.04 -13.85 3.91
N GLN A 35 1.33 -13.34 4.92
CA GLN A 35 1.21 -11.91 5.21
C GLN A 35 2.58 -11.28 5.45
N THR A 36 3.45 -11.98 6.19
CA THR A 36 4.82 -11.51 6.48
C THR A 36 5.67 -11.47 5.21
N VAL A 37 5.56 -12.49 4.35
CA VAL A 37 6.24 -12.51 3.04
C VAL A 37 5.77 -11.34 2.17
N ILE A 38 4.45 -11.12 2.08
CA ILE A 38 3.88 -10.01 1.30
C ILE A 38 4.37 -8.66 1.84
N ALA A 39 4.33 -8.45 3.15
CA ALA A 39 4.84 -7.22 3.77
C ALA A 39 6.34 -7.02 3.48
N GLY A 40 7.14 -8.08 3.58
CA GLY A 40 8.56 -8.05 3.22
C GLY A 40 8.80 -7.70 1.76
N LEU A 41 8.00 -8.25 0.84
CA LEU A 41 8.07 -7.93 -0.59
C LEU A 41 7.73 -6.46 -0.87
N ILE A 42 6.73 -5.89 -0.19
CA ILE A 42 6.37 -4.47 -0.33
C ILE A 42 7.53 -3.59 0.10
N VAL A 43 8.12 -3.86 1.27
CA VAL A 43 9.28 -3.11 1.78
C VAL A 43 10.47 -3.26 0.84
N ALA A 44 10.76 -4.47 0.37
CA ALA A 44 11.84 -4.73 -0.58
C ALA A 44 11.66 -3.98 -1.90
N LEU A 45 10.43 -3.93 -2.43
CA LEU A 45 10.11 -3.18 -3.63
C LEU A 45 10.38 -1.69 -3.46
N ILE A 46 9.95 -1.09 -2.35
CA ILE A 46 10.16 0.34 -2.07
C ILE A 46 11.66 0.64 -2.00
N VAL A 47 12.43 -0.19 -1.28
CA VAL A 47 13.88 -0.04 -1.18
C VAL A 47 14.55 -0.19 -2.55
N ALA A 48 14.11 -1.14 -3.38
CA ALA A 48 14.64 -1.33 -4.73
C ALA A 48 14.39 -0.12 -5.64
N ILE A 49 13.19 0.47 -5.58
CA ILE A 49 12.87 1.70 -6.33
C ILE A 49 13.72 2.86 -5.81
N TRP A 50 13.91 2.96 -4.50
CA TRP A 50 14.70 4.03 -3.88
C TRP A 50 16.16 3.98 -4.31
N TRP A 51 16.73 2.77 -4.39
CA TRP A 51 18.09 2.55 -4.87
C TRP A 51 18.21 2.83 -6.37
N ALA A 52 17.33 2.26 -7.19
CA ALA A 52 17.44 2.39 -8.64
C ALA A 52 17.08 3.81 -9.13
N GLY A 53 16.23 4.54 -8.42
CA GLY A 53 15.85 5.91 -8.74
C GLY A 53 16.86 6.99 -8.31
N ASP A 54 18.00 6.63 -7.69
CA ASP A 54 18.99 7.57 -7.12
C ASP A 54 18.34 8.72 -6.31
N ILE A 55 17.31 8.38 -5.53
CA ILE A 55 16.49 9.38 -4.83
C ILE A 55 17.33 10.00 -3.70
N LYS A 56 17.85 11.19 -3.94
CA LYS A 56 18.57 11.99 -2.94
C LYS A 56 17.57 12.73 -2.06
N PRO A 57 17.76 12.78 -0.72
CA PRO A 57 16.88 13.51 0.19
C PRO A 57 16.71 15.00 -0.15
N ALA A 58 17.69 15.58 -0.85
CA ALA A 58 17.66 16.98 -1.31
C ALA A 58 16.67 17.24 -2.47
N ASN A 59 16.28 16.20 -3.22
CA ASN A 59 15.36 16.28 -4.36
C ASN A 59 13.92 15.92 -3.98
N ILE A 60 13.59 15.79 -2.69
CA ILE A 60 12.22 15.56 -2.26
C ILE A 60 11.47 16.89 -2.39
N PRO A 61 10.46 17.00 -3.30
CA PRO A 61 9.71 18.23 -3.45
C PRO A 61 8.77 18.39 -2.26
N PHE A 62 9.27 18.97 -1.17
CA PHE A 62 8.41 19.40 -0.07
C PHE A 62 7.66 20.66 -0.49
N PRO A 63 6.32 20.67 -0.43
CA PRO A 63 5.57 21.88 -0.71
C PRO A 63 5.95 22.97 0.30
N ALA A 64 6.16 24.20 -0.18
CA ALA A 64 6.41 25.33 0.70
C ALA A 64 5.22 25.51 1.67
N PRO A 65 5.45 25.84 2.96
CA PRO A 65 4.40 25.93 3.98
C PRO A 65 3.24 26.87 3.63
N GLY A 66 3.43 27.82 2.71
CA GLY A 66 2.41 28.78 2.27
C GLY A 66 1.40 28.27 1.23
N ASN A 67 1.60 27.09 0.64
CA ASN A 67 0.71 26.52 -0.39
C ASN A 67 -0.16 25.37 0.13
N ILE A 68 -0.24 25.17 1.45
CA ILE A 68 -1.03 24.09 2.05
C ILE A 68 -2.48 24.57 2.14
N GLU A 69 -3.32 24.13 1.22
CA GLU A 69 -4.76 24.37 1.29
C GLU A 69 -5.39 23.48 2.38
N LEU A 70 -6.06 24.09 3.36
CA LEU A 70 -6.68 23.38 4.48
C LEU A 70 -7.67 22.31 4.02
N THR A 71 -8.44 22.59 2.97
CA THR A 71 -9.39 21.64 2.38
C THR A 71 -8.69 20.38 1.88
N GLY A 72 -7.56 20.53 1.17
CA GLY A 72 -6.75 19.41 0.70
C GLY A 72 -6.12 18.62 1.84
N LEU A 73 -5.69 19.30 2.90
CA LEU A 73 -5.18 18.65 4.12
C LEU A 73 -6.26 17.78 4.78
N PHE A 74 -7.48 18.30 4.98
CA PHE A 74 -8.57 17.54 5.59
C PHE A 74 -9.01 16.36 4.71
N ALA A 75 -9.03 16.53 3.39
CA ALA A 75 -9.32 15.42 2.47
C ALA A 75 -8.26 14.30 2.58
N ALA A 76 -6.98 14.65 2.61
CA ALA A 76 -5.89 13.70 2.79
C ALA A 76 -5.95 13.00 4.16
N LEU A 77 -6.25 13.74 5.23
CA LEU A 77 -6.43 13.19 6.58
C LEU A 77 -7.60 12.21 6.65
N SER A 78 -8.71 12.46 5.94
CA SER A 78 -9.84 11.54 5.88
C SER A 78 -9.46 10.20 5.24
N VAL A 79 -8.69 10.22 4.15
CA VAL A 79 -8.17 9.00 3.50
C VAL A 79 -7.19 8.28 4.43
N MET A 80 -6.28 9.01 5.09
CA MET A 80 -5.35 8.42 6.08
C MET A 80 -6.09 7.76 7.24
N PHE A 81 -7.16 8.36 7.74
CA PHE A 81 -7.99 7.77 8.79
C PHE A 81 -8.63 6.45 8.33
N TRP A 82 -9.10 6.40 7.08
CA TRP A 82 -9.65 5.18 6.50
C TRP A 82 -8.62 4.04 6.41
N CYS A 83 -7.33 4.35 6.21
CA CYS A 83 -6.27 3.34 6.22
C CYS A 83 -6.06 2.67 7.58
N PHE A 84 -6.54 3.26 8.68
CA PHE A 84 -6.50 2.68 10.02
C PHE A 84 -7.77 1.90 10.38
N VAL A 85 -8.77 1.84 9.48
CA VAL A 85 -9.91 0.94 9.63
C VAL A 85 -9.38 -0.50 9.53
N GLY A 86 -9.68 -1.31 10.56
CA GLY A 86 -9.13 -2.66 10.70
C GLY A 86 -8.22 -2.84 11.93
N LEU A 87 -7.83 -1.76 12.63
CA LEU A 87 -7.14 -1.87 13.93
C LEU A 87 -7.97 -2.66 14.97
N GLU A 88 -9.30 -2.66 14.84
CA GLU A 88 -10.22 -3.45 15.66
C GLU A 88 -10.01 -4.97 15.55
N ALA A 89 -9.63 -5.46 14.37
CA ALA A 89 -9.36 -6.88 14.16
C ALA A 89 -8.15 -7.35 14.98
N PHE A 90 -7.16 -6.47 15.18
CA PHE A 90 -6.01 -6.77 16.03
C PHE A 90 -6.41 -6.85 17.51
N ALA A 91 -7.38 -6.06 17.95
CA ALA A 91 -7.87 -6.12 19.34
C ALA A 91 -8.48 -7.49 19.67
N HIS A 92 -9.14 -8.15 18.72
CA HIS A 92 -9.63 -9.52 18.89
C HIS A 92 -8.48 -10.53 19.04
N LEU A 93 -7.37 -10.33 18.32
CA LEU A 93 -6.16 -11.16 18.39
C LEU A 93 -5.31 -10.87 19.64
N ALA A 94 -5.61 -9.82 20.40
CA ALA A 94 -4.86 -9.47 21.61
C ALA A 94 -4.82 -10.62 22.65
N SER A 95 -5.87 -11.45 22.68
CA SER A 95 -5.97 -12.60 23.59
C SER A 95 -4.99 -13.75 23.27
N GLU A 96 -4.41 -13.78 22.08
CA GLU A 96 -3.41 -14.78 21.66
C GLU A 96 -1.97 -14.39 22.09
N PHE A 97 -1.76 -13.17 22.57
CA PHE A 97 -0.45 -12.73 23.04
C PHE A 97 -0.13 -13.27 24.42
N LYS A 98 1.14 -13.64 24.63
CA LYS A 98 1.62 -14.18 25.91
C LYS A 98 1.48 -13.19 27.08
N ASN A 99 1.69 -11.89 26.83
CA ASN A 99 1.41 -10.81 27.79
C ASN A 99 0.63 -9.66 27.09
N PRO A 100 -0.70 -9.73 27.02
CA PRO A 100 -1.50 -8.79 26.23
C PRO A 100 -1.33 -7.34 26.67
N GLU A 101 -1.27 -7.05 27.97
CA GLU A 101 -1.13 -5.67 28.49
C GLU A 101 0.11 -4.94 27.99
N ARG A 102 1.16 -5.66 27.63
CA ARG A 102 2.46 -5.07 27.27
C ARG A 102 2.87 -5.34 25.84
N ASP A 103 2.61 -6.54 25.33
CA ASP A 103 3.06 -6.97 24.01
C ASP A 103 2.11 -6.48 22.92
N PHE A 104 0.80 -6.42 23.18
CA PHE A 104 -0.20 -5.88 22.26
C PHE A 104 0.04 -4.40 21.91
N PRO A 105 0.12 -3.45 22.88
CA PRO A 105 0.33 -2.05 22.55
C PRO A 105 1.69 -1.80 21.87
N ARG A 106 2.72 -2.58 22.21
CA ARG A 106 4.03 -2.49 21.56
C ARG A 106 3.98 -2.96 20.12
N ALA A 107 3.34 -4.11 19.85
CA ALA A 107 3.16 -4.63 18.50
C ALA A 107 2.36 -3.64 17.63
N LEU A 108 1.29 -3.06 18.19
CA LEU A 108 0.48 -2.04 17.52
C LEU A 108 1.31 -0.80 17.15
N MET A 109 2.09 -0.26 18.10
CA MET A 109 2.94 0.92 17.86
C MET A 109 4.03 0.65 16.83
N ILE A 110 4.69 -0.51 16.89
CA ILE A 110 5.72 -0.88 15.91
C ILE A 110 5.10 -1.06 14.52
N GLY A 111 3.95 -1.74 14.42
CA GLY A 111 3.23 -1.91 13.17
C GLY A 111 2.78 -0.59 12.56
N LEU A 112 2.24 0.32 13.40
CA LEU A 112 1.84 1.66 13.00
C LEU A 112 3.02 2.47 12.46
N LEU A 113 4.15 2.47 13.17
CA LEU A 113 5.36 3.17 12.74
C LEU A 113 5.91 2.59 11.44
N LEU A 114 5.95 1.27 11.29
CA LEU A 114 6.39 0.60 10.08
C LEU A 114 5.49 0.96 8.89
N ALA A 115 4.17 0.89 9.05
CA ALA A 115 3.21 1.27 8.02
C ALA A 115 3.34 2.74 7.63
N GLY A 116 3.51 3.63 8.62
CA GLY A 116 3.76 5.05 8.39
C GLY A 116 5.03 5.31 7.58
N LEU A 117 6.14 4.62 7.89
CA LEU A 117 7.38 4.71 7.13
C LEU A 117 7.22 4.20 5.68
N VAL A 118 6.50 3.10 5.50
CA VAL A 118 6.19 2.55 4.17
C VAL A 118 5.36 3.53 3.35
N TYR A 119 4.30 4.11 3.93
CA TYR A 119 3.51 5.13 3.24
C TYR A 119 4.31 6.37 2.90
N TRP A 120 5.12 6.87 3.83
CA TRP A 120 6.00 7.99 3.58
C TRP A 120 6.99 7.70 2.43
N GLY A 121 7.60 6.52 2.43
CA GLY A 121 8.49 6.08 1.35
C GLY A 121 7.78 6.01 -0.01
N CYS A 122 6.56 5.46 -0.05
CA CYS A 122 5.73 5.46 -1.25
C CYS A 122 5.42 6.89 -1.73
N THR A 123 5.05 7.81 -0.83
CA THR A 123 4.79 9.21 -1.17
C THR A 123 6.03 9.87 -1.78
N VAL A 124 7.21 9.68 -1.17
CA VAL A 124 8.46 10.23 -1.71
C VAL A 124 8.75 9.69 -3.11
N VAL A 125 8.59 8.39 -3.32
CA VAL A 125 8.77 7.75 -4.62
C VAL A 125 7.79 8.31 -5.66
N VAL A 126 6.50 8.40 -5.32
CA VAL A 126 5.47 8.91 -6.24
C VAL A 126 5.69 10.38 -6.60
N LEU A 127 6.09 11.21 -5.63
CA LEU A 127 6.39 12.62 -5.86
C LEU A 127 7.65 12.80 -6.72
N HIS A 128 8.68 11.98 -6.50
CA HIS A 128 9.94 12.09 -7.24
C HIS A 128 9.78 11.76 -8.73
N PHE A 129 8.90 10.81 -9.06
CA PHE A 129 8.64 10.38 -10.44
C PHE A 129 7.42 11.06 -11.08
N ASP A 130 6.85 12.09 -10.44
CA ASP A 130 5.63 12.78 -10.89
C ASP A 130 4.48 11.82 -11.25
N ALA A 131 4.37 10.71 -10.52
CA ALA A 131 3.46 9.62 -10.80
C ALA A 131 2.08 9.82 -10.14
N TYR A 132 1.58 11.06 -10.13
CA TYR A 132 0.32 11.47 -9.50
C TYR A 132 -0.48 12.42 -10.41
N GLY A 133 -1.80 12.51 -10.23
CA GLY A 133 -2.68 13.40 -11.00
C GLY A 133 -4.09 12.83 -11.21
N GLU A 134 -5.05 13.66 -11.61
CA GLU A 134 -6.46 13.25 -11.73
C GLU A 134 -6.69 12.13 -12.76
N GLN A 135 -5.84 12.04 -13.78
CA GLN A 135 -5.92 11.03 -14.83
C GLN A 135 -5.25 9.70 -14.43
N MET A 136 -4.58 9.64 -13.27
CA MET A 136 -3.84 8.47 -12.80
C MET A 136 -4.48 7.93 -11.52
N ALA A 137 -4.98 6.69 -11.57
CA ALA A 137 -5.41 6.01 -10.35
C ALA A 137 -4.21 5.79 -9.43
N ALA A 138 -4.35 6.08 -8.13
CA ALA A 138 -3.27 5.92 -7.15
C ALA A 138 -2.68 4.50 -7.11
N ALA A 139 -3.51 3.48 -7.39
CA ALA A 139 -3.08 2.08 -7.47
C ALA A 139 -2.13 1.79 -8.66
N ALA A 140 -2.13 2.65 -9.69
CA ALA A 140 -1.30 2.50 -10.89
C ALA A 140 0.05 3.21 -10.78
N SER A 141 0.25 4.08 -9.78
CA SER A 141 1.46 4.88 -9.63
C SER A 141 2.73 4.02 -9.47
N LEU A 142 2.74 3.09 -8.51
CA LEU A 142 3.91 2.24 -8.26
C LEU A 142 4.23 1.30 -9.44
N PRO A 143 3.26 0.57 -10.05
CA PRO A 143 3.52 -0.22 -11.24
C PRO A 143 4.15 0.59 -12.39
N LYS A 144 3.67 1.82 -12.62
CA LYS A 144 4.22 2.70 -13.65
C LYS A 144 5.69 3.03 -13.38
N ILE A 145 6.04 3.38 -12.14
CA ILE A 145 7.43 3.66 -11.75
C ILE A 145 8.32 2.44 -11.93
N VAL A 146 7.83 1.25 -11.56
CA VAL A 146 8.57 0.00 -11.76
C VAL A 146 8.81 -0.28 -13.24
N VAL A 147 7.82 -0.08 -14.11
CA VAL A 147 7.98 -0.23 -15.56
C VAL A 147 8.94 0.83 -16.13
N GLN A 148 8.89 2.06 -15.64
CA GLN A 148 9.80 3.11 -16.08
C GLN A 148 11.26 2.80 -15.72
N LEU A 149 11.48 2.22 -14.53
CA LEU A 149 12.81 1.99 -13.96
C LEU A 149 13.43 0.64 -14.35
N PHE A 150 12.61 -0.40 -14.44
CA PHE A 150 13.04 -1.79 -14.68
C PHE A 150 12.43 -2.40 -15.94
N GLY A 151 11.56 -1.69 -16.66
CA GLY A 151 10.94 -2.18 -17.89
C GLY A 151 11.90 -2.18 -19.09
N PRO A 152 11.62 -3.01 -20.11
CA PRO A 152 12.39 -3.01 -21.35
C PRO A 152 12.28 -1.65 -22.06
N PRO A 153 13.32 -1.23 -22.83
CA PRO A 153 13.43 0.12 -23.40
C PRO A 153 12.28 0.53 -24.34
N ALA A 154 11.42 -0.41 -24.75
CA ALA A 154 10.24 -0.15 -25.57
C ALA A 154 9.08 0.56 -24.84
N PHE A 155 9.06 0.58 -23.50
CA PHE A 155 8.00 1.22 -22.69
C PHE A 155 8.44 2.54 -22.04
N GLN A 156 9.60 3.08 -22.44
CA GLN A 156 10.20 4.31 -21.87
C GLN A 156 9.84 5.59 -22.65
N LEU A 157 8.89 5.53 -23.60
CA LEU A 157 8.41 6.67 -24.39
C LEU A 157 6.99 7.09 -24.04
#